data_AF-A0A7R9QHM1-F1
#
_entry.id   AF-A0A7R9QHM1-F1
#
_cell.length_a   1.000
_cell.length_b   1.000
_cell.length_c   1.000
_cell.angle_alpha   90.00
_cell.angle_beta   90.00
_cell.angle_gamma   90.00
#
_symmetry.space_group_name_H-M   'P 1'
#
loop_
_entity.id
_entity.type
_entity.pdbx_description
1 polymer ?
#
loop_
_entity_poly.entity_id
_entity_poly.type
_entity_poly.pdbx_seq_one_letter_code
_entity_poly.pdbx_strand_id
1 'polypeptide(L)'
;MRSNSISYPMITIQSDWDQVIRRPVANVWLTSKTINENSVHQTIQFNESKASDSQDFHITCPSNYYLKLINKSTKQLYGFIAPNHVFSSIHSKAVSSIDVTTGGLGVSVGADSKLLVWSSADGSI
;
A
#
# COMPACT_ATOMS: atom_id res chain seq x y z
N MET A 1 -24.74 -8.44 27.22
CA MET A 1 -23.81 -9.25 26.41
C MET A 1 -23.10 -8.31 25.44
N ARG A 2 -21.81 -8.01 25.65
CA ARG A 2 -21.02 -7.30 24.63
C ARG A 2 -20.64 -8.32 23.56
N SER A 3 -21.12 -8.12 22.34
CA SER A 3 -20.60 -8.81 21.16
C SER A 3 -19.09 -8.60 21.12
N ASN A 4 -18.30 -9.68 21.18
CA ASN A 4 -16.87 -9.63 20.88
C ASN A 4 -16.75 -9.35 19.38
N SER A 5 -16.86 -8.10 18.97
CA SER A 5 -16.60 -7.70 17.59
C SER A 5 -15.11 -7.92 17.33
N ILE A 6 -14.80 -8.89 16.48
CA ILE A 6 -13.45 -9.10 15.96
C ILE A 6 -13.01 -7.79 15.31
N SER A 7 -12.04 -7.11 15.93
CA SER A 7 -11.46 -5.89 15.36
C SER A 7 -10.29 -6.28 14.47
N TYR A 8 -10.35 -5.83 13.22
CA TYR A 8 -9.27 -6.01 12.25
C TYR A 8 -8.38 -4.77 12.32
N PRO A 9 -7.06 -4.91 12.52
CA PRO A 9 -6.18 -3.75 12.51
C PRO A 9 -6.09 -3.19 11.09
N MET A 10 -6.15 -1.86 10.99
CA MET A 10 -5.74 -1.15 9.79
C MET A 10 -4.22 -1.23 9.68
N ILE A 11 -3.73 -1.71 8.55
CA ILE A 11 -2.30 -1.82 8.29
C ILE A 11 -1.92 -0.76 7.26
N THR A 12 -0.91 0.05 7.59
CA THR A 12 -0.35 1.07 6.72
C THR A 12 1.14 0.81 6.55
N ILE A 13 1.62 0.86 5.30
CA ILE A 13 3.02 0.69 4.97
C ILE A 13 3.57 1.96 4.31
N GLN A 14 4.88 2.13 4.37
CA GLN A 14 5.62 3.11 3.58
C GLN A 14 5.19 3.09 2.11
N SER A 15 4.85 4.25 1.54
CA SER A 15 4.26 4.36 0.20
C SER A 15 5.19 3.93 -0.94
N ASP A 16 6.49 4.12 -0.79
CA ASP A 16 7.54 3.77 -1.75
C ASP A 16 8.27 2.47 -1.38
N TRP A 17 7.62 1.60 -0.58
CA TRP A 17 8.22 0.34 -0.11
C TRP A 17 8.82 -0.49 -1.25
N ASP A 18 8.14 -0.56 -2.40
CA ASP A 18 8.51 -1.36 -3.57
C ASP A 18 9.81 -0.86 -4.23
N GLN A 19 10.12 0.42 -4.07
CA GLN A 19 11.39 1.01 -4.50
C GLN A 19 12.48 0.78 -3.47
N VAL A 20 12.14 0.88 -2.18
CA VAL A 20 13.08 0.70 -1.07
C VAL A 20 13.61 -0.73 -1.01
N ILE A 21 12.75 -1.75 -1.14
CA ILE A 21 13.15 -3.16 -1.05
C ILE A 21 14.06 -3.65 -2.19
N ARG A 22 14.21 -2.86 -3.26
CA ARG A 22 15.16 -3.15 -4.36
C ARG A 22 16.61 -2.89 -3.96
N ARG A 23 16.84 -2.18 -2.86
CA ARG A 23 18.19 -1.95 -2.32
C ARG A 23 18.69 -3.24 -1.66
N PRO A 24 20.01 -3.53 -1.68
CA PRO A 24 20.56 -4.74 -1.07
C PRO A 24 20.22 -4.87 0.42
N VAL A 25 20.26 -3.75 1.14
CA VAL A 25 19.82 -3.64 2.53
C VAL A 25 18.83 -2.49 2.61
N ALA A 26 17.66 -2.78 3.15
CA ALA A 26 16.55 -1.85 3.20
C ALA A 26 15.77 -1.96 4.51
N ASN A 27 15.19 -0.84 4.92
CA ASN A 27 14.28 -0.76 6.06
C ASN A 27 12.99 -0.13 5.56
N VAL A 28 11.87 -0.81 5.78
CA VAL A 28 10.53 -0.35 5.41
C VAL A 28 9.71 -0.27 6.68
N TRP A 29 9.05 0.86 6.91
CA TRP A 29 8.18 0.98 8.08
C TRP A 29 6.76 0.48 7.80
N LEU A 30 6.14 -0.04 8.85
CA LEU A 30 4.78 -0.57 8.88
C LEU A 30 4.10 -0.08 10.17
N THR A 31 2.84 0.29 10.09
CA THR A 31 2.02 0.63 11.26
C THR A 31 0.77 -0.24 11.27
N SER A 32 0.43 -0.80 12.43
CA SER A 32 -0.85 -1.46 12.69
C SER A 32 -1.68 -0.63 13.68
N LYS A 33 -2.98 -0.49 13.39
CA LYS A 33 -3.91 0.27 14.22
C LYS A 33 -5.22 -0.49 14.41
N THR A 34 -5.42 -1.01 15.61
CA THR A 34 -6.73 -1.53 16.05
C THR A 34 -7.57 -0.38 16.60
N ILE A 35 -8.90 -0.49 16.48
CA ILE A 35 -9.80 0.49 17.07
C ILE A 35 -9.62 0.53 18.60
N ASN A 36 -9.58 1.74 19.18
CA ASN A 36 -9.40 1.97 20.62
C ASN A 36 -8.07 1.50 21.22
N GLU A 37 -7.11 1.04 20.42
CA GLU A 37 -5.76 0.68 20.87
C GLU A 37 -4.74 1.68 20.35
N ASN A 38 -3.55 1.72 20.96
CA ASN A 38 -2.44 2.52 20.44
C ASN A 38 -1.91 1.92 19.13
N SER A 39 -1.45 2.81 18.25
CA SER A 39 -0.82 2.39 17.00
C SER A 39 0.52 1.72 17.30
N VAL A 40 0.81 0.58 16.67
CA VAL A 40 2.11 -0.09 16.78
C VAL A 40 2.90 0.17 15.51
N HIS A 41 4.02 0.88 15.64
CA HIS A 41 4.93 1.17 14.54
C HIS A 41 6.11 0.20 14.57
N GLN A 42 6.42 -0.40 13.42
CA GLN A 42 7.43 -1.45 13.29
C GLN A 42 8.29 -1.18 12.05
N THR A 43 9.53 -1.64 12.07
CA THR A 43 10.44 -1.59 10.93
C THR A 43 10.73 -3.00 10.46
N ILE A 44 10.54 -3.23 9.16
CA ILE A 44 10.83 -4.47 8.47
C ILE A 44 12.19 -4.33 7.81
N GLN A 45 13.10 -5.23 8.13
CA GLN A 45 14.42 -5.27 7.51
C GLN A 45 14.36 -6.17 6.28
N PHE A 46 14.95 -5.71 5.19
CA PHE A 46 15.13 -6.47 3.97
C PHE A 46 16.63 -6.65 3.71
N ASN A 47 17.03 -7.89 3.44
CA ASN A 47 18.38 -8.24 3.02
C ASN A 47 18.27 -9.11 1.76
N GLU A 48 18.82 -8.64 0.64
CA GLU A 48 18.75 -9.32 -0.67
C GLU A 48 17.32 -9.80 -1.00
N SER A 49 16.34 -8.90 -0.86
CA SER A 49 14.90 -9.16 -1.08
C SER A 49 14.23 -10.15 -0.12
N LYS A 50 14.92 -10.64 0.92
CA LYS A 50 14.32 -11.41 2.01
C LYS A 50 13.91 -10.48 3.13
N ALA A 51 12.62 -10.52 3.48
CA ALA A 51 12.08 -9.78 4.61
C ALA A 51 12.35 -10.51 5.92
N SER A 52 12.72 -9.77 6.97
CA SER A 52 12.67 -10.24 8.34
C SER A 52 11.23 -10.29 8.83
N ASP A 53 10.88 -11.33 9.58
CA ASP A 53 9.62 -11.33 10.33
C ASP A 53 9.62 -10.21 11.37
N SER A 54 8.45 -9.62 11.57
CA SER A 54 8.20 -8.67 12.65
C SER A 54 7.64 -9.38 13.89
N GLN A 55 7.39 -8.65 14.96
CA GLN A 55 6.80 -9.24 16.17
C GLN A 55 5.43 -9.85 15.88
N ASP A 56 4.59 -9.15 15.13
CA ASP A 56 3.18 -9.52 14.91
C ASP A 56 2.93 -10.20 13.57
N PHE A 57 3.81 -10.02 12.59
CA PHE A 57 3.60 -10.48 11.22
C PHE A 57 4.73 -11.39 10.74
N HIS A 58 4.33 -12.48 10.09
CA HIS A 58 5.19 -13.22 9.18
C HIS A 58 5.18 -12.52 7.81
N ILE A 59 6.36 -12.20 7.28
CA ILE A 59 6.49 -11.31 6.13
C ILE A 59 7.17 -12.04 4.99
N THR A 60 6.54 -12.00 3.83
CA THR A 60 7.07 -12.60 2.61
C THR A 60 6.95 -11.64 1.45
N CYS A 61 7.93 -11.68 0.56
CA CYS A 61 7.96 -10.87 -0.65
C CYS A 61 8.10 -11.83 -1.84
N PRO A 62 6.99 -12.43 -2.34
CA PRO A 62 7.05 -13.36 -3.47
C PRO A 62 7.60 -12.72 -4.75
N SER A 63 7.47 -11.40 -4.89
CA SER A 63 8.08 -10.62 -5.95
C SER A 63 8.32 -9.19 -5.46
N ASN A 64 9.15 -8.41 -6.18
CA ASN A 64 9.41 -7.01 -5.87
C ASN A 64 8.17 -6.08 -5.99
N TYR A 65 7.02 -6.61 -6.42
CA TYR A 65 5.77 -5.88 -6.59
C TYR A 65 4.66 -6.38 -5.67
N TYR A 66 4.92 -7.43 -4.89
CA TYR A 66 3.94 -8.00 -3.98
C TYR A 66 4.57 -8.28 -2.62
N LEU A 67 4.05 -7.61 -1.60
CA LEU A 67 4.38 -7.84 -0.21
C LEU A 67 3.19 -8.49 0.50
N LYS A 68 3.46 -9.60 1.19
CA LYS A 68 2.46 -10.38 1.90
C LYS A 68 2.80 -10.43 3.37
N LEU A 69 1.86 -9.98 4.20
CA LEU A 69 1.92 -10.06 5.66
C LEU A 69 0.89 -11.07 6.15
N ILE A 70 1.29 -11.97 7.03
CA ILE A 70 0.39 -12.88 7.74
C ILE A 70 0.48 -12.55 9.22
N ASN A 71 -0.63 -12.11 9.83
CA ASN A 71 -0.68 -11.88 11.26
C ASN A 71 -0.49 -13.21 12.00
N LYS A 72 0.47 -13.26 12.92
CA LYS A 72 0.86 -14.49 13.62
C LYS A 72 -0.23 -15.01 14.56
N SER A 73 -1.02 -14.13 15.19
CA SER A 73 -2.08 -14.50 16.14
C SER A 73 -3.41 -14.80 15.43
N THR A 74 -3.84 -13.92 14.53
CA THR A 74 -5.16 -14.03 13.87
C THR A 74 -5.15 -14.84 12.58
N LYS A 75 -3.96 -15.11 12.02
CA LYS A 75 -3.75 -15.74 10.69
C LYS A 75 -4.34 -14.93 9.52
N GLN A 76 -4.68 -13.67 9.74
CA GLN A 76 -5.16 -12.77 8.70
C GLN A 76 -4.04 -12.43 7.71
N LEU A 77 -4.42 -12.32 6.44
CA LEU A 77 -3.50 -12.03 5.34
C LEU A 77 -3.72 -10.61 4.83
N TYR A 78 -2.63 -9.87 4.67
CA TYR A 78 -2.61 -8.56 4.05
C TYR A 78 -1.68 -8.61 2.84
N GLY A 79 -2.18 -8.15 1.69
CA GLY A 79 -1.42 -8.07 0.45
C GLY A 79 -1.25 -6.62 0.03
N PHE A 80 -0.02 -6.19 -0.19
CA PHE A 80 0.33 -4.89 -0.76
C PHE A 80 0.87 -5.11 -2.15
N ILE A 81 0.26 -4.44 -3.13
CA ILE A 81 0.62 -4.53 -4.54
C ILE A 81 1.22 -3.19 -4.93
N ALA A 82 2.43 -3.23 -5.49
CA ALA A 82 3.09 -2.04 -6.00
C ALA A 82 2.40 -1.57 -7.30
N PRO A 83 2.36 -0.26 -7.57
CA PRO A 83 1.84 0.24 -8.84
C PRO A 83 2.73 -0.21 -10.01
N ASN A 84 2.11 -0.72 -11.08
CA ASN A 84 2.82 -1.07 -12.31
C ASN A 84 3.13 0.15 -13.18
N HIS A 85 2.28 1.18 -13.11
CA HIS A 85 2.41 2.44 -13.84
C HIS A 85 2.09 3.61 -12.92
N VAL A 86 2.84 4.70 -13.05
CA VAL A 86 2.63 5.94 -12.30
C VAL A 86 2.62 7.11 -13.28
N PHE A 87 1.50 7.83 -13.37
CA PHE A 87 1.34 8.98 -14.25
C PHE A 87 1.47 10.27 -13.43
N SER A 88 2.67 10.86 -13.42
CA SER A 88 2.97 12.06 -12.62
C SER A 88 2.50 13.37 -13.27
N SER A 89 2.11 13.34 -14.55
CA SER A 89 1.77 14.54 -15.33
C SER A 89 0.29 14.84 -15.44
N ILE A 90 -0.61 13.96 -14.95
CA ILE A 90 -2.06 14.16 -15.07
C ILE A 90 -2.50 15.36 -14.21
N HIS A 91 -2.23 15.32 -12.90
CA HIS A 91 -2.51 16.43 -11.98
C HIS A 91 -1.22 17.00 -11.41
N SER A 92 -1.21 18.32 -11.21
CA SER A 92 -0.10 19.04 -10.59
C SER A 92 -0.19 19.12 -9.06
N LYS A 93 -1.31 18.67 -8.50
CA LYS A 93 -1.62 18.64 -7.06
C LYS A 93 -2.32 17.32 -6.70
N ALA A 94 -2.59 17.12 -5.41
CA ALA A 94 -3.25 15.92 -4.90
C ALA A 94 -4.59 15.63 -5.61
N VAL A 95 -4.79 14.37 -5.98
CA VAL A 95 -6.05 13.85 -6.55
C VAL A 95 -7.01 13.53 -5.41
N SER A 96 -8.25 14.02 -5.49
CA SER A 96 -9.28 13.81 -4.45
C SER A 96 -10.26 12.70 -4.82
N SER A 97 -10.47 12.44 -6.11
CA SER A 97 -11.31 11.34 -6.60
C SER A 97 -10.87 10.91 -7.99
N ILE A 98 -11.06 9.62 -8.28
CA ILE A 98 -10.67 8.94 -9.52
C ILE A 98 -11.66 7.81 -9.80
N ASP A 99 -12.03 7.63 -11.07
CA ASP A 99 -12.78 6.47 -11.56
C ASP A 99 -12.18 6.01 -12.89
N VAL A 100 -12.19 4.71 -13.16
CA VAL A 100 -11.57 4.12 -14.36
C VAL A 100 -12.50 3.08 -14.96
N THR A 101 -12.80 3.25 -16.24
CA THR A 101 -13.62 2.33 -17.01
C THR A 101 -12.83 1.09 -17.44
N THR A 102 -13.52 -0.03 -17.68
CA THR A 102 -12.90 -1.24 -18.26
C THR A 102 -12.35 -1.00 -19.68
N GLY A 103 -12.81 0.05 -20.36
CA GLY A 103 -12.32 0.47 -21.68
C GLY A 103 -11.01 1.27 -21.64
N GLY A 104 -10.42 1.49 -20.47
CA GLY A 104 -9.14 2.17 -20.32
C GLY A 104 -9.20 3.69 -20.35
N LEU A 105 -10.38 4.28 -20.10
CA LEU A 105 -10.51 5.72 -19.84
C LEU A 105 -10.68 5.95 -18.34
N GLY A 106 -9.83 6.80 -17.79
CA GLY A 106 -9.92 7.31 -16.43
C GLY A 106 -10.49 8.73 -16.40
N VAL A 107 -11.18 9.07 -15.32
CA VAL A 107 -11.57 10.44 -14.96
C VAL A 107 -11.07 10.72 -13.55
N SER A 108 -10.46 11.88 -13.35
CA SER A 108 -9.98 12.29 -12.03
C SER A 108 -10.20 13.78 -11.76
N VAL A 109 -10.36 14.11 -10.49
CA VAL A 109 -10.43 15.49 -9.98
C VAL A 109 -9.33 15.74 -8.97
N GLY A 110 -8.72 16.91 -9.04
CA GLY A 110 -7.58 17.28 -8.20
C GLY A 110 -7.73 18.63 -7.52
N ALA A 111 -6.87 18.87 -6.52
CA ALA A 111 -6.74 20.15 -5.82
C ALA A 111 -6.18 21.28 -6.71
N ASP A 112 -5.83 20.98 -7.96
CA ASP A 112 -5.54 21.96 -9.01
C ASP A 112 -6.82 22.46 -9.73
N SER A 113 -7.99 22.11 -9.19
CA SER A 113 -9.31 22.54 -9.68
C SER A 113 -9.60 22.07 -11.11
N LYS A 114 -8.94 20.99 -11.54
CA LYS A 114 -9.17 20.36 -12.85
C LYS A 114 -9.96 19.08 -12.69
N LEU A 115 -10.84 18.83 -13.64
CA LEU A 115 -11.43 17.53 -13.95
C LEU A 115 -10.82 17.09 -15.27
N LEU A 116 -10.12 15.95 -15.27
CA LEU A 116 -9.39 15.46 -16.43
C LEU A 116 -9.88 14.06 -16.78
N VAL A 117 -10.10 13.84 -18.08
CA VAL A 117 -10.26 12.51 -18.67
C VAL A 117 -8.91 12.12 -19.25
N TRP A 118 -8.48 10.89 -19.05
CA TRP A 118 -7.18 10.43 -19.52
C TRP A 118 -7.19 8.95 -19.89
N SER A 119 -6.24 8.53 -20.73
CA SER A 119 -6.03 7.14 -21.14
C SER A 119 -5.25 6.38 -20.07
N SER A 120 -5.76 5.24 -19.61
CA SER A 120 -5.06 4.39 -18.64
C SER A 120 -3.90 3.59 -19.23
N ALA A 121 -3.72 3.62 -20.55
CA ALA A 121 -2.61 2.95 -21.22
C ALA A 121 -1.30 3.73 -21.05
N ASP A 122 -1.37 5.06 -21.06
CA ASP A 122 -0.20 5.95 -21.14
C ASP A 122 -0.33 7.25 -20.33
N GLY A 123 -1.50 7.55 -19.77
CA GLY A 123 -1.76 8.75 -18.98
C GLY A 123 -1.97 10.02 -19.80
N SER A 124 -2.24 9.90 -21.12
CA SER A 124 -2.54 11.07 -21.95
C SER A 124 -3.92 11.65 -21.64
N ILE A 125 -4.03 12.98 -21.54
CA ILE A 125 -5.29 13.74 -21.33
C ILE A 125 -5.93 14.05 -22.69
#